data_AF-D1W6R6-F1
#
_entry.id   AF-D1W6R6-F1
#
_cell.length_a   1.000
_cell.length_b   1.000
_cell.length_c   1.000
_cell.angle_alpha   90.00
_cell.angle_beta   90.00
_cell.angle_gamma   90.00
#
_symmetry.space_group_name_H-M   'P 1'
#
loop_
_entity.id
_entity.type
_entity.pdbx_description
1 polymer ?
#
loop_
_entity_poly.entity_id
_entity_poly.type
_entity_poly.pdbx_seq_one_letter_code
_entity_poly.pdbx_strand_id
1 'polypeptide(L)'
;MIDKNNNVVQLLQLASKDDIVSFLLMYAKTNNQFGDELMAYLGFKFMCNNDAENDYVIEMRHIFSKTTDMGNHWHSYEVTNWEAILEDAMKLLDKGRIFLNIGNADAAAKIAVEFFKQLGEYFNQDSFFACDDENDCSYECEQAQKQLLDAFTESHLNNSLKQNLLVELKDLSIGSGCAELENYGMFDFDEMLFKVNMLTASVDECLNLIGEQIVQHEASYDLHKYVARKIQVLRKNERSSEADNVEHQFIYLPEIRQSLVERMIDSGAYDKAAEVLRNGLSEAQIQEKPLLVGK
;
A
#
# COMPACT_ATOMS: atom_id res chain seq x y z
N MET A 1 9.91 -0.15 58.94
CA MET A 1 10.08 1.02 58.06
C MET A 1 9.68 0.53 56.67
N ILE A 2 8.53 0.98 56.16
CA ILE A 2 8.04 0.53 54.86
C ILE A 2 8.97 1.12 53.80
N ASP A 3 9.58 0.28 52.98
CA ASP A 3 10.40 0.73 51.86
C ASP A 3 9.48 1.35 50.82
N LYS A 4 9.47 2.68 50.80
CA LYS A 4 8.60 3.48 49.93
C LYS A 4 8.83 3.16 48.46
N ASN A 5 10.04 2.76 48.07
CA ASN A 5 10.36 2.41 46.68
C ASN A 5 9.81 1.03 46.32
N ASN A 6 9.88 0.06 47.23
CA ASN A 6 9.36 -1.28 46.99
C ASN A 6 7.83 -1.29 46.84
N ASN A 7 7.13 -0.43 47.61
CA ASN A 7 5.69 -0.23 47.46
C ASN A 7 5.30 0.44 46.13
N VAL A 8 6.10 1.40 45.65
CA VAL A 8 5.85 2.04 44.35
C VAL A 8 5.97 1.03 43.22
N VAL A 9 6.97 0.14 43.25
CA VAL A 9 7.12 -0.93 42.26
C VAL A 9 5.89 -1.85 42.24
N GLN A 10 5.40 -2.27 43.42
CA GLN A 10 4.20 -3.11 43.51
C GLN A 10 2.95 -2.40 42.97
N LEU A 11 2.79 -1.11 43.25
CA LEU A 11 1.67 -0.33 42.73
C LEU A 11 1.75 -0.15 41.20
N LEU A 12 2.96 0.04 40.65
CA LEU A 12 3.16 0.10 39.20
C LEU A 12 2.87 -1.22 38.50
N GLN A 13 3.12 -2.36 39.15
CA GLN A 13 2.76 -3.69 38.61
C GLN A 13 1.25 -3.93 38.54
N LEU A 14 0.47 -3.23 39.36
CA LEU A 14 -1.00 -3.30 39.36
C LEU A 14 -1.63 -2.27 38.42
N ALA A 15 -0.93 -1.19 38.11
CA ALA A 15 -1.42 -0.12 37.28
C ALA A 15 -1.57 -0.57 35.82
N SER A 16 -2.66 -0.16 35.18
CA SER A 16 -2.80 -0.32 33.74
C SER A 16 -1.87 0.63 32.98
N LYS A 17 -1.65 0.37 31.69
CA LYS A 17 -0.95 1.30 30.80
C LYS A 17 -1.59 2.70 30.84
N ASP A 18 -2.91 2.76 30.83
CA ASP A 18 -3.66 4.02 30.80
C ASP A 18 -3.56 4.79 32.12
N ASP A 19 -3.49 4.09 33.26
CA ASP A 19 -3.24 4.71 34.56
C ASP A 19 -1.88 5.41 34.58
N ILE A 20 -0.85 4.72 34.07
CA ILE A 20 0.52 5.24 34.00
C ILE A 20 0.59 6.43 33.05
N VAL A 21 0.05 6.30 31.83
CA VAL A 21 0.03 7.39 30.84
C VAL A 21 -0.71 8.60 31.37
N SER A 22 -1.89 8.41 31.98
CA SER A 22 -2.69 9.50 32.55
C SER A 22 -1.95 10.22 33.67
N PHE A 23 -1.28 9.47 34.55
CA PHE A 23 -0.45 10.04 35.61
C PHE A 23 0.71 10.87 35.03
N LEU A 24 1.45 10.32 34.06
CA LEU A 24 2.57 11.02 33.42
C LEU A 24 2.12 12.32 32.75
N LEU A 25 0.99 12.29 32.03
CA LEU A 25 0.42 13.47 31.38
C LEU A 25 -0.05 14.52 32.39
N MET A 26 -0.73 14.09 33.45
CA MET A 26 -1.17 14.98 34.53
C MET A 26 0.04 15.65 35.19
N TYR A 27 1.08 14.87 35.50
CA TYR A 27 2.27 15.37 36.17
C TYR A 27 3.11 16.28 35.27
N ALA A 28 3.21 15.99 33.97
CA ALA A 28 3.88 16.84 32.98
C ALA A 28 3.19 18.21 32.83
N LYS A 29 1.85 18.25 32.84
CA LYS A 29 1.08 19.51 32.76
C LYS A 29 1.35 20.45 33.93
N THR A 30 1.63 19.91 35.11
CA THR A 30 1.92 20.72 36.31
C THR A 30 3.41 20.97 36.52
N ASN A 31 4.29 20.23 35.83
CA ASN A 31 5.74 20.29 35.99
C ASN A 31 6.42 20.37 34.61
N ASN A 32 6.62 21.58 34.10
CA ASN A 32 7.16 21.81 32.77
C ASN A 32 8.51 21.12 32.53
N GLN A 33 9.45 21.19 33.48
CA GLN A 33 10.76 20.53 33.35
C GLN A 33 10.62 19.01 33.14
N PHE A 34 9.73 18.35 33.89
CA PHE A 34 9.48 16.92 33.70
C PHE A 34 8.85 16.65 32.34
N GLY A 35 7.91 17.49 31.90
CA GLY A 35 7.33 17.40 30.56
C GLY A 35 8.39 17.50 29.47
N ASP A 36 9.29 18.47 29.57
CA ASP A 36 10.38 18.69 28.61
C ASP A 36 11.37 17.51 28.60
N GLU A 37 11.77 16.99 29.76
CA GLU A 37 12.66 15.83 29.88
C GLU A 37 12.01 14.54 29.36
N LEU A 38 10.73 14.32 29.66
CA LEU A 38 9.97 13.18 29.15
C LEU A 38 9.83 13.24 27.63
N MET A 39 9.51 14.42 27.08
CA MET A 39 9.45 14.64 25.64
C MET A 39 10.82 14.46 24.98
N ALA A 40 11.90 14.96 25.59
CA ALA A 40 13.25 14.77 25.06
C ALA A 40 13.65 13.29 25.04
N TYR A 41 13.35 12.54 26.10
CA TYR A 41 13.63 11.10 26.18
C TYR A 41 12.82 10.29 25.16
N LEU A 42 11.50 10.49 25.13
CA LEU A 42 10.61 9.75 24.21
C LEU A 42 10.82 10.18 22.76
N GLY A 43 11.02 11.47 22.51
CA GLY A 43 11.37 12.01 21.19
C GLY A 43 12.69 11.42 20.69
N PHE A 44 13.73 11.39 21.51
CA PHE A 44 14.97 10.71 21.15
C PHE A 44 14.73 9.23 20.81
N LYS A 45 13.95 8.53 21.64
CA LYS A 45 13.70 7.09 21.48
C LYS A 45 12.82 6.72 20.27
N PHE A 46 11.85 7.55 19.91
CA PHE A 46 10.82 7.20 18.92
C PHE A 46 10.82 8.08 17.67
N MET A 47 11.30 9.32 17.75
CA MET A 47 11.43 10.22 16.59
C MET A 47 12.84 10.21 15.99
N CYS A 48 13.88 10.03 16.80
CA CYS A 48 15.27 10.17 16.35
C CYS A 48 16.08 8.87 16.35
N ASN A 49 15.51 7.75 16.79
CA ASN A 49 16.22 6.48 16.89
C ASN A 49 15.85 5.53 15.76
N ASN A 50 16.83 5.23 14.91
CA ASN A 50 16.68 4.26 13.82
C ASN A 50 16.55 2.81 14.31
N ASP A 51 16.96 2.49 15.54
CA ASP A 51 16.91 1.11 16.06
C ASP A 51 15.47 0.67 16.33
N ALA A 52 14.59 1.58 16.78
CA ALA A 52 13.18 1.28 17.01
C ALA A 52 12.46 0.89 15.71
N GLU A 53 12.90 1.42 14.57
CA GLU A 53 12.37 1.07 13.24
C GLU A 53 12.71 -0.38 12.88
N ASN A 54 13.91 -0.84 13.24
CA ASN A 54 14.37 -2.19 12.96
C ASN A 54 13.62 -3.23 13.81
N ASP A 55 13.23 -2.88 15.03
CA ASP A 55 12.46 -3.76 15.91
C ASP A 55 11.09 -4.12 15.31
N TYR A 56 10.35 -3.15 14.75
CA TYR A 56 9.03 -3.42 14.15
C TYR A 56 9.11 -4.17 12.83
N VAL A 57 10.16 -3.94 12.04
CA VAL A 57 10.44 -4.72 10.83
C VAL A 57 10.68 -6.20 11.19
N ILE A 58 11.46 -6.46 12.25
CA ILE A 58 11.69 -7.82 12.75
C ILE A 58 10.41 -8.42 13.33
N GLU A 59 9.60 -7.65 14.07
CA GLU A 59 8.32 -8.08 14.61
C GLU A 59 7.34 -8.48 13.48
N MET A 60 7.29 -7.70 12.39
CA MET A 60 6.46 -8.00 11.21
C MET A 60 6.86 -9.33 10.57
N ARG A 61 8.16 -9.55 10.34
CA ARG A 61 8.68 -10.84 9.83
C ARG A 61 8.31 -12.01 10.73
N HIS A 62 8.42 -11.81 12.04
CA HIS A 62 8.06 -12.85 13.00
C HIS A 62 6.56 -13.19 12.93
N ILE A 63 5.68 -12.19 12.79
CA ILE A 63 4.23 -12.41 12.64
C ILE A 63 3.93 -13.29 11.43
N PHE A 64 4.46 -12.96 10.25
CA PHE A 64 4.22 -13.73 9.03
C PHE A 64 4.94 -15.08 9.00
N SER A 65 6.05 -15.25 9.73
CA SER A 65 6.69 -16.57 9.86
C SER A 65 5.79 -17.64 10.50
N LYS A 66 4.73 -17.24 11.23
CA LYS A 66 3.74 -18.14 11.83
C LYS A 66 2.87 -18.88 10.80
N THR A 67 2.94 -18.51 9.52
CA THR A 67 2.35 -19.25 8.39
C THR A 67 2.87 -20.68 8.25
N THR A 68 3.92 -21.07 9.00
CA THR A 68 4.56 -22.39 8.87
C THR A 68 4.39 -23.36 10.04
N ASP A 69 3.68 -23.04 11.12
CA ASP A 69 3.54 -24.00 12.24
C ASP A 69 2.35 -23.72 13.16
N MET A 70 1.34 -24.61 13.13
CA MET A 70 0.48 -24.88 14.29
C MET A 70 0.19 -26.38 14.38
N GLY A 71 1.22 -27.19 14.62
CA GLY A 71 1.04 -28.63 14.80
C GLY A 71 0.34 -29.06 16.11
N ASN A 72 -0.35 -30.21 16.07
CA ASN A 72 -0.30 -31.24 17.13
C ASN A 72 -0.53 -32.67 16.56
N HIS A 73 0.18 -33.62 17.16
CA HIS A 73 0.57 -35.01 16.81
C HIS A 73 -0.49 -35.98 16.25
N TRP A 74 -1.75 -35.58 16.03
CA TRP A 74 -2.83 -36.54 15.76
C TRP A 74 -3.76 -36.22 14.58
N HIS A 75 -3.78 -35.01 14.00
CA HIS A 75 -4.71 -34.66 12.91
C HIS A 75 -3.98 -34.07 11.69
N SER A 76 -4.20 -34.69 10.53
CA SER A 76 -3.72 -34.26 9.23
C SER A 76 -4.42 -32.98 8.78
N TYR A 77 -3.64 -32.00 8.31
CA TYR A 77 -3.96 -30.64 7.82
C TYR A 77 -3.74 -29.54 8.86
N GLU A 78 -2.48 -29.11 8.98
CA GLU A 78 -2.10 -27.83 9.58
C GLU A 78 -2.68 -26.72 8.69
N VAL A 79 -3.50 -25.84 9.26
CA VAL A 79 -4.04 -24.67 8.54
C VAL A 79 -3.51 -23.41 9.19
N THR A 80 -2.99 -22.52 8.35
CA THR A 80 -2.52 -21.21 8.80
C THR A 80 -3.71 -20.36 9.26
N ASN A 81 -3.63 -19.80 10.46
CA ASN A 81 -4.60 -18.82 10.93
C ASN A 81 -4.24 -17.44 10.36
N TRP A 82 -4.65 -17.18 9.12
CA TRP A 82 -4.41 -15.92 8.42
C TRP A 82 -5.08 -14.73 9.10
N GLU A 83 -6.27 -14.90 9.66
CA GLU A 83 -6.97 -13.84 10.42
C GLU A 83 -6.10 -13.34 11.58
N ALA A 84 -5.56 -14.25 12.39
CA ALA A 84 -4.70 -13.88 13.51
C ALA A 84 -3.37 -13.22 13.06
N ILE A 85 -2.81 -13.66 11.93
CA ILE A 85 -1.59 -13.07 11.35
C ILE A 85 -1.88 -11.63 10.89
N LEU A 86 -2.97 -11.41 10.16
CA LEU A 86 -3.39 -10.10 9.68
C LEU A 86 -3.76 -9.16 10.83
N GLU A 87 -4.45 -9.66 11.87
CA GLU A 87 -4.77 -8.88 13.07
C GLU A 87 -3.51 -8.43 13.81
N ASP A 88 -2.51 -9.32 13.97
CA ASP A 88 -1.23 -8.97 14.58
C ASP A 88 -0.43 -7.98 13.72
N ALA A 89 -0.43 -8.15 12.39
CA ALA A 89 0.21 -7.23 11.47
C ALA A 89 -0.44 -5.83 11.50
N MET A 90 -1.76 -5.77 11.59
CA MET A 90 -2.53 -4.53 11.74
C MET A 90 -2.15 -3.75 13.00
N LYS A 91 -1.87 -4.43 14.12
CA LYS A 91 -1.37 -3.77 15.33
C LYS A 91 -0.04 -3.05 15.08
N LEU A 92 0.81 -3.55 14.17
CA LEU A 92 2.05 -2.87 13.79
C LEU A 92 1.79 -1.69 12.84
N LEU A 93 0.85 -1.82 11.91
CA LEU A 93 0.40 -0.69 11.09
C LEU A 93 -0.16 0.44 11.98
N ASP A 94 -0.94 0.13 13.01
CA ASP A 94 -1.40 1.13 13.98
C ASP A 94 -0.24 1.84 14.70
N LYS A 95 0.83 1.11 15.04
CA LYS A 95 2.06 1.74 15.56
C LYS A 95 2.71 2.65 14.51
N GLY A 96 2.74 2.24 13.24
CA GLY A 96 3.21 3.05 12.12
C GLY A 96 2.47 4.38 11.97
N ARG A 97 1.14 4.38 12.16
CA ARG A 97 0.33 5.62 12.21
C ARG A 97 0.71 6.53 13.36
N ILE A 98 1.02 5.96 14.53
CA ILE A 98 1.52 6.75 15.66
C ILE A 98 2.86 7.39 15.30
N PHE A 99 3.78 6.65 14.67
CA PHE A 99 5.06 7.20 14.20
C PHE A 99 4.88 8.35 13.23
N LEU A 100 3.99 8.21 12.26
CA LEU A 100 3.66 9.28 11.33
C LEU A 100 3.17 10.54 12.06
N ASN A 101 2.20 10.39 12.97
CA ASN A 101 1.64 11.51 13.75
C ASN A 101 2.67 12.25 14.62
N ILE A 102 3.76 11.58 15.02
CA ILE A 102 4.85 12.20 15.78
C ILE A 102 6.01 12.67 14.89
N GLY A 103 5.84 12.65 13.57
CA GLY A 103 6.81 13.16 12.59
C GLY A 103 7.90 12.17 12.19
N ASN A 104 7.74 10.88 12.48
CA ASN A 104 8.64 9.82 12.02
C ASN A 104 8.04 9.06 10.82
N ALA A 105 8.11 9.71 9.65
CA ALA A 105 7.66 9.13 8.38
C ALA A 105 8.52 7.94 7.92
N ASP A 106 9.81 7.93 8.25
CA ASP A 106 10.75 6.85 7.90
C ASP A 106 10.29 5.50 8.51
N ALA A 107 10.00 5.48 9.81
CA ALA A 107 9.48 4.31 10.50
C ALA A 107 8.13 3.85 9.94
N ALA A 108 7.21 4.80 9.72
CA ALA A 108 5.87 4.51 9.19
C ALA A 108 5.94 3.86 7.80
N ALA A 109 6.78 4.38 6.91
CA ALA A 109 6.96 3.84 5.56
C ALA A 109 7.62 2.45 5.58
N LYS A 110 8.66 2.26 6.42
CA LYS A 110 9.31 0.94 6.57
C LYS A 110 8.36 -0.14 7.06
N ILE A 111 7.52 0.17 8.05
CA ILE A 111 6.51 -0.78 8.56
C ILE A 111 5.52 -1.16 7.45
N ALA A 112 5.04 -0.19 6.68
CA ALA A 112 4.09 -0.45 5.60
C ALA A 112 4.72 -1.28 4.46
N VAL A 113 5.95 -0.96 4.04
CA VAL A 113 6.62 -1.74 2.99
C VAL A 113 6.98 -3.15 3.49
N GLU A 114 7.41 -3.30 4.74
CA GLU A 114 7.68 -4.62 5.29
C GLU A 114 6.41 -5.48 5.39
N PHE A 115 5.25 -4.89 5.71
CA PHE A 115 3.95 -5.59 5.62
C PHE A 115 3.74 -6.20 4.22
N PHE A 116 3.88 -5.40 3.17
CA PHE A 116 3.69 -5.87 1.80
C PHE A 116 4.70 -6.94 1.39
N LYS A 117 5.97 -6.79 1.80
CA LYS A 117 7.01 -7.80 1.54
C LYS A 117 6.65 -9.13 2.18
N GLN A 118 6.27 -9.12 3.44
CA GLN A 118 5.93 -10.34 4.17
C GLN A 118 4.63 -10.96 3.65
N LEU A 119 3.62 -10.14 3.34
CA LEU A 119 2.39 -10.63 2.72
C LEU A 119 2.70 -11.27 1.36
N GLY A 120 3.44 -10.61 0.48
CA GLY A 120 3.79 -11.17 -0.84
C GLY A 120 4.73 -12.38 -0.78
N GLU A 121 5.59 -12.48 0.24
CA GLU A 121 6.51 -13.62 0.42
C GLU A 121 5.78 -14.87 0.91
N TYR A 122 4.82 -14.70 1.83
CA TYR A 122 4.13 -15.81 2.48
C TYR A 122 2.73 -16.10 1.93
N PHE A 123 2.16 -15.23 1.10
CA PHE A 123 0.86 -15.47 0.50
C PHE A 123 0.89 -16.76 -0.30
N ASN A 124 -0.09 -17.61 -0.01
CA ASN A 124 -0.31 -18.86 -0.69
C ASN A 124 -1.82 -19.09 -0.72
N GLN A 125 -2.41 -19.06 -1.91
CA GLN A 125 -3.87 -19.19 -2.08
C GLN A 125 -4.43 -20.44 -1.38
N ASP A 126 -3.72 -21.58 -1.44
CA ASP A 126 -4.23 -22.86 -0.93
C ASP A 126 -4.32 -22.82 0.60
N SER A 127 -3.38 -22.13 1.25
CA SER A 127 -3.36 -21.87 2.68
C SER A 127 -4.34 -20.77 3.07
N PHE A 128 -4.39 -19.68 2.28
CA PHE A 128 -5.19 -18.50 2.56
C PHE A 128 -6.69 -18.81 2.50
N PHE A 129 -7.13 -19.63 1.54
CA PHE A 129 -8.52 -20.04 1.38
C PHE A 129 -8.83 -21.43 1.96
N ALA A 130 -7.91 -22.03 2.73
CA ALA A 130 -8.06 -23.40 3.24
C ALA A 130 -9.29 -23.60 4.13
N CYS A 131 -9.61 -22.60 4.96
CA CYS A 131 -10.71 -22.64 5.92
C CYS A 131 -11.91 -21.79 5.51
N ASP A 132 -11.70 -20.77 4.68
CA ASP A 132 -12.70 -19.78 4.31
C ASP A 132 -12.39 -19.25 2.90
N ASP A 133 -13.28 -19.48 1.95
CA ASP A 133 -13.16 -19.00 0.58
C ASP A 133 -13.53 -17.51 0.43
N GLU A 134 -14.09 -16.90 1.49
CA GLU A 134 -14.35 -15.46 1.60
C GLU A 134 -13.21 -14.72 2.33
N ASN A 135 -12.11 -15.40 2.69
CA ASN A 135 -10.97 -14.75 3.33
C ASN A 135 -10.45 -13.60 2.44
N ASP A 136 -10.14 -12.46 3.04
CA ASP A 136 -9.80 -11.22 2.35
C ASP A 136 -8.74 -10.46 3.14
N CYS A 137 -7.80 -9.85 2.44
CA CYS A 137 -6.78 -8.96 3.02
C CYS A 137 -6.79 -7.55 2.40
N SER A 138 -7.82 -7.21 1.62
CA SER A 138 -7.94 -5.94 0.91
C SER A 138 -7.94 -4.76 1.89
N TYR A 139 -8.63 -4.88 3.03
CA TYR A 139 -8.67 -3.83 4.05
C TYR A 139 -7.29 -3.54 4.63
N GLU A 140 -6.55 -4.57 5.02
CA GLU A 140 -5.19 -4.46 5.57
C GLU A 140 -4.24 -3.83 4.56
N CYS A 141 -4.31 -4.28 3.30
CA CYS A 141 -3.56 -3.71 2.19
C CYS A 141 -3.88 -2.22 1.97
N GLU A 142 -5.16 -1.83 2.00
CA GLU A 142 -5.58 -0.43 1.91
C GLU A 142 -5.04 0.41 3.09
N GLN A 143 -5.06 -0.14 4.32
CA GLN A 143 -4.54 0.55 5.49
C GLN A 143 -3.02 0.76 5.40
N ALA A 144 -2.28 -0.22 4.89
CA ALA A 144 -0.84 -0.14 4.65
C ALA A 144 -0.51 0.83 3.51
N GLN A 145 -1.25 0.79 2.40
CA GLN A 145 -1.09 1.71 1.27
C GLN A 145 -1.30 3.15 1.73
N LYS A 146 -2.38 3.41 2.48
CA LYS A 146 -2.67 4.76 3.00
C LYS A 146 -1.52 5.28 3.85
N GLN A 147 -1.04 4.49 4.81
CA GLN A 147 0.08 4.87 5.66
C GLN A 147 1.35 5.18 4.84
N LEU A 148 1.63 4.36 3.82
CA LEU A 148 2.75 4.58 2.92
C LEU A 148 2.60 5.92 2.18
N LEU A 149 1.45 6.17 1.56
CA LEU A 149 1.20 7.42 0.82
C LEU A 149 1.26 8.65 1.72
N ASP A 150 0.72 8.56 2.94
CA ASP A 150 0.79 9.64 3.91
C ASP A 150 2.26 9.91 4.30
N ALA A 151 3.07 8.87 4.54
CA ALA A 151 4.50 8.99 4.81
C ALA A 151 5.30 9.62 3.63
N PHE A 152 4.89 9.33 2.39
CA PHE A 152 5.48 9.95 1.20
C PHE A 152 5.04 11.40 0.96
N THR A 153 3.89 11.79 1.51
CA THR A 153 3.33 13.13 1.40
C THR A 153 3.87 14.06 2.49
N GLU A 154 4.06 13.53 3.69
CA GLU A 154 4.55 14.30 4.84
C GLU A 154 6.07 14.59 4.72
N SER A 155 6.45 15.84 4.95
CA SER A 155 7.82 16.31 4.77
C SER A 155 8.76 15.72 5.82
N HIS A 156 9.52 14.70 5.40
CA HIS A 156 10.98 14.50 5.54
C HIS A 156 11.35 13.02 5.53
N LEU A 157 10.80 12.23 4.59
CA LEU A 157 11.42 10.94 4.27
C LEU A 157 12.89 11.17 3.93
N ASN A 158 13.77 10.40 4.56
CA ASN A 158 15.19 10.43 4.21
C ASN A 158 15.35 10.07 2.72
N ASN A 159 16.07 10.89 1.95
CA ASN A 159 16.22 10.66 0.50
C ASN A 159 16.81 9.29 0.15
N SER A 160 17.77 8.78 0.94
CA SER A 160 18.35 7.45 0.74
C SER A 160 17.30 6.36 0.99
N LEU A 161 16.53 6.50 2.08
CA LEU A 161 15.44 5.58 2.38
C LEU A 161 14.38 5.61 1.28
N LYS A 162 13.96 6.80 0.86
CA LYS A 162 12.99 6.99 -0.23
C LYS A 162 13.39 6.24 -1.49
N GLN A 163 14.65 6.34 -1.91
CA GLN A 163 15.14 5.60 -3.08
C GLN A 163 15.12 4.08 -2.86
N ASN A 164 15.52 3.61 -1.68
CA ASN A 164 15.46 2.18 -1.36
C ASN A 164 14.03 1.66 -1.36
N LEU A 165 13.08 2.39 -0.76
CA LEU A 165 11.67 2.02 -0.74
C LEU A 165 11.08 1.99 -2.15
N LEU A 166 11.43 2.94 -3.03
CA LEU A 166 10.99 2.92 -4.42
C LEU A 166 11.47 1.67 -5.17
N VAL A 167 12.71 1.21 -4.90
CA VAL A 167 13.21 -0.06 -5.44
C VAL A 167 12.41 -1.24 -4.88
N GLU A 168 12.18 -1.30 -3.56
CA GLU A 168 11.38 -2.37 -2.95
C GLU A 168 9.95 -2.42 -3.50
N LEU A 169 9.31 -1.26 -3.70
CA LEU A 169 7.96 -1.20 -4.30
C LEU A 169 7.96 -1.66 -5.76
N LYS A 170 9.02 -1.36 -6.53
CA LYS A 170 9.16 -1.88 -7.89
C LYS A 170 9.33 -3.40 -7.87
N ASP A 171 10.14 -3.94 -6.96
CA ASP A 171 10.30 -5.40 -6.82
C ASP A 171 9.00 -6.09 -6.41
N LEU A 172 8.19 -5.46 -5.54
CA LEU A 172 6.86 -5.94 -5.17
C LEU A 172 5.91 -6.00 -6.38
N SER A 173 5.91 -4.97 -7.25
CA SER A 173 5.03 -4.94 -8.43
C SER A 173 5.27 -6.08 -9.42
N ILE A 174 6.44 -6.71 -9.40
CA ILE A 174 6.80 -7.84 -10.28
C ILE A 174 6.93 -9.17 -9.52
N GLY A 175 6.71 -9.18 -8.21
CA GLY A 175 6.87 -10.35 -7.36
C GLY A 175 5.74 -11.36 -7.54
N SER A 176 6.06 -12.66 -7.55
CA SER A 176 5.06 -13.71 -7.85
C SER A 176 3.90 -13.78 -6.86
N GLY A 177 4.15 -13.67 -5.55
CA GLY A 177 3.07 -13.69 -4.56
C GLY A 177 2.23 -12.40 -4.57
N CYS A 178 2.81 -11.28 -4.98
CA CYS A 178 2.07 -10.04 -5.22
C CYS A 178 1.16 -10.15 -6.46
N ALA A 179 1.65 -10.79 -7.52
CA ALA A 179 0.84 -11.09 -8.70
C ALA A 179 -0.33 -12.05 -8.38
N GLU A 180 -0.14 -13.02 -7.47
CA GLU A 180 -1.25 -13.86 -7.00
C GLU A 180 -2.32 -13.04 -6.27
N LEU A 181 -1.92 -12.17 -5.34
CA LEU A 181 -2.85 -11.25 -4.67
C LEU A 181 -3.66 -10.41 -5.67
N GLU A 182 -3.00 -9.87 -6.69
CA GLU A 182 -3.67 -9.08 -7.74
C GLU A 182 -4.64 -9.93 -8.58
N ASN A 183 -4.27 -11.17 -8.92
CA ASN A 183 -5.15 -12.09 -9.66
C ASN A 183 -6.44 -12.43 -8.91
N TYR A 184 -6.37 -12.45 -7.58
CA TYR A 184 -7.55 -12.61 -6.71
C TYR A 184 -8.27 -11.29 -6.41
N GLY A 185 -7.82 -10.17 -7.00
CA GLY A 185 -8.40 -8.85 -6.80
C GLY A 185 -8.15 -8.25 -5.41
N MET A 186 -7.19 -8.79 -4.65
CA MET A 186 -6.91 -8.38 -3.27
C MET A 186 -6.18 -7.04 -3.21
N PHE A 187 -5.21 -6.82 -4.09
CA PHE A 187 -4.44 -5.57 -4.11
C PHE A 187 -3.71 -5.33 -5.43
N ASP A 188 -3.74 -4.09 -5.92
CA ASP A 188 -3.07 -3.64 -7.15
C ASP A 188 -1.73 -2.96 -6.79
N PHE A 189 -0.65 -3.74 -6.81
CA PHE A 189 0.69 -3.26 -6.46
C PHE A 189 1.22 -2.24 -7.47
N ASP A 190 0.81 -2.35 -8.73
CA ASP A 190 1.13 -1.38 -9.77
C ASP A 190 0.47 -0.03 -9.51
N GLU A 191 -0.77 -0.01 -8.98
CA GLU A 191 -1.46 1.21 -8.57
C GLU A 191 -0.74 1.88 -7.40
N MET A 192 -0.30 1.08 -6.43
CA MET A 192 0.48 1.59 -5.31
C MET A 192 1.77 2.24 -5.80
N LEU A 193 2.54 1.55 -6.64
CA LEU A 193 3.78 2.08 -7.21
C LEU A 193 3.52 3.35 -8.03
N PHE A 194 2.44 3.36 -8.82
CA PHE A 194 2.00 4.54 -9.57
C PHE A 194 1.67 5.74 -8.65
N LYS A 195 0.87 5.53 -7.60
CA LYS A 195 0.48 6.58 -6.64
C LYS A 195 1.71 7.16 -5.93
N VAL A 196 2.65 6.31 -5.52
CA VAL A 196 3.91 6.76 -4.91
C VAL A 196 4.74 7.58 -5.93
N ASN A 197 4.89 7.10 -7.17
CA ASN A 197 5.64 7.83 -8.19
C ASN A 197 5.01 9.19 -8.53
N MET A 198 3.69 9.30 -8.50
CA MET A 198 2.99 10.58 -8.67
C MET A 198 3.35 11.62 -7.59
N LEU A 199 3.74 11.18 -6.39
CA LEU A 199 4.18 12.05 -5.31
C LEU A 199 5.67 12.41 -5.40
N THR A 200 6.48 11.56 -6.03
CA THR A 200 7.93 11.60 -5.86
C THR A 200 8.75 11.86 -7.11
N ALA A 201 8.26 11.40 -8.26
CA ALA A 201 8.99 11.39 -9.51
C ALA A 201 8.62 12.60 -10.36
N SER A 202 9.44 12.90 -11.36
CA SER A 202 9.05 13.83 -12.42
C SER A 202 7.91 13.25 -13.27
N VAL A 203 7.20 14.12 -13.98
CA VAL A 203 6.11 13.71 -14.89
C VAL A 203 6.61 12.69 -15.92
N ASP A 204 7.79 12.91 -16.50
CA ASP A 204 8.34 12.02 -17.53
C ASP A 204 8.79 10.66 -16.97
N GLU A 205 9.35 10.62 -15.76
CA GLU A 205 9.67 9.35 -15.09
C GLU A 205 8.40 8.55 -14.79
N CYS A 206 7.33 9.20 -14.33
CA CYS A 206 6.05 8.55 -14.09
C CYS A 206 5.43 8.01 -15.39
N LEU A 207 5.50 8.78 -16.49
CA LEU A 207 5.03 8.33 -17.80
C LEU A 207 5.86 7.17 -18.38
N ASN A 208 7.17 7.15 -18.14
CA ASN A 208 8.04 6.05 -18.54
C ASN A 208 7.68 4.77 -17.79
N LEU A 209 7.50 4.85 -16.47
CA LEU A 209 7.06 3.73 -15.64
C LEU A 209 5.73 3.15 -16.14
N ILE A 210 4.72 4.00 -16.38
CA ILE A 210 3.42 3.54 -16.89
C ILE A 210 3.58 2.96 -18.30
N GLY A 211 4.51 3.50 -19.10
CA GLY A 211 4.87 2.92 -20.39
C GLY A 211 5.42 1.50 -20.28
N GLU A 212 6.31 1.24 -19.31
CA GLU A 212 6.81 -0.10 -18.98
C GLU A 212 5.65 -1.03 -18.59
N GLN A 213 4.75 -0.59 -17.71
CA GLN A 213 3.58 -1.37 -17.28
C GLN A 213 2.61 -1.67 -18.43
N ILE A 214 2.34 -0.72 -19.33
CA ILE A 214 1.50 -0.96 -20.52
C ILE A 214 2.08 -2.08 -21.39
N VAL A 215 3.41 -2.15 -21.55
CA VAL A 215 4.07 -3.21 -22.31
C VAL A 215 4.02 -4.54 -21.56
N GLN A 216 4.27 -4.54 -20.26
CA GLN A 216 4.23 -5.74 -19.42
C GLN A 216 2.83 -6.39 -19.39
N HIS A 217 1.78 -5.58 -19.43
CA HIS A 217 0.39 -6.02 -19.33
C HIS A 217 -0.38 -5.95 -20.68
N GLU A 218 0.31 -5.95 -21.82
CA GLU A 218 -0.33 -5.79 -23.15
C GLU A 218 -1.40 -6.85 -23.45
N ALA A 219 -1.22 -8.06 -22.90
CA ALA A 219 -2.13 -9.18 -23.06
C ALA A 219 -3.11 -9.34 -21.88
N SER A 220 -3.03 -8.47 -20.88
CA SER A 220 -3.92 -8.49 -19.71
C SER A 220 -5.29 -7.90 -20.06
N TYR A 221 -6.34 -8.49 -19.48
CA TYR A 221 -7.69 -7.90 -19.48
C TYR A 221 -7.69 -6.49 -18.85
N ASP A 222 -6.78 -6.26 -17.91
CA ASP A 222 -6.66 -5.02 -17.15
C ASP A 222 -5.77 -3.95 -17.81
N LEU A 223 -5.36 -4.14 -19.08
CA LEU A 223 -4.57 -3.15 -19.84
C LEU A 223 -5.16 -1.74 -19.76
N HIS A 224 -6.49 -1.63 -19.76
CA HIS A 224 -7.22 -0.37 -19.67
C HIS A 224 -6.87 0.44 -18.41
N LYS A 225 -6.56 -0.22 -17.26
CA LYS A 225 -6.18 0.47 -16.01
C LYS A 225 -4.90 1.29 -16.21
N TYR A 226 -3.89 0.70 -16.83
CA TYR A 226 -2.60 1.35 -17.08
C TYR A 226 -2.70 2.49 -18.11
N VAL A 227 -3.48 2.27 -19.18
CA VAL A 227 -3.76 3.31 -20.17
C VAL A 227 -4.48 4.50 -19.51
N ALA A 228 -5.48 4.23 -18.66
CA ALA A 228 -6.18 5.26 -17.91
C ALA A 228 -5.25 6.06 -16.97
N ARG A 229 -4.32 5.39 -16.27
CA ARG A 229 -3.27 6.06 -15.47
C ARG A 229 -2.42 7.00 -16.34
N LYS A 230 -1.96 6.55 -17.51
CA LYS A 230 -1.17 7.38 -18.44
C LYS A 230 -1.92 8.63 -18.86
N ILE A 231 -3.18 8.47 -19.26
CA ILE A 231 -4.07 9.59 -19.63
C ILE A 231 -4.23 10.56 -18.46
N GLN A 232 -4.46 10.03 -17.24
CA GLN A 232 -4.60 10.84 -16.04
C GLN A 232 -3.36 11.72 -15.79
N VAL A 233 -2.16 11.16 -15.89
CA VAL A 233 -0.90 11.91 -15.71
C VAL A 233 -0.77 13.00 -16.76
N LEU A 234 -0.99 12.68 -18.03
CA LEU A 234 -0.88 13.65 -19.12
C LEU A 234 -1.87 14.81 -18.96
N ARG A 235 -3.13 14.51 -18.61
CA ARG A 235 -4.17 15.55 -18.40
C ARG A 235 -3.87 16.44 -17.19
N LYS A 236 -3.46 15.86 -16.06
CA LYS A 236 -3.11 16.62 -14.85
C LYS A 236 -1.93 17.57 -15.06
N ASN A 237 -1.10 17.31 -16.06
CA ASN A 237 0.10 18.09 -16.38
C ASN A 237 -0.04 18.88 -17.70
N GLU A 238 -1.26 19.25 -18.09
CA GLU A 238 -1.56 20.11 -19.25
C GLU A 238 -1.11 19.55 -20.62
N ARG A 239 -0.73 18.27 -20.70
CA ARG A 239 -0.32 17.57 -21.94
C ARG A 239 -1.52 16.96 -22.67
N SER A 240 -2.52 17.79 -22.93
CA SER A 240 -3.80 17.32 -23.48
C SER A 240 -3.71 16.68 -24.87
N SER A 241 -2.89 17.20 -25.76
CA SER A 241 -2.71 16.62 -27.10
C SER A 241 -2.11 15.21 -27.06
N GLU A 242 -1.19 14.96 -26.14
CA GLU A 242 -0.61 13.64 -25.94
C GLU A 242 -1.62 12.67 -25.32
N ALA A 243 -2.41 13.14 -24.35
CA ALA A 243 -3.49 12.36 -23.77
C ALA A 243 -4.54 11.99 -24.84
N ASP A 244 -4.90 12.92 -25.73
CA ASP A 244 -5.79 12.65 -26.87
C ASP A 244 -5.18 11.55 -27.74
N ASN A 245 -3.89 11.63 -28.09
CA ASN A 245 -3.24 10.61 -28.91
C ASN A 245 -3.28 9.22 -28.27
N VAL A 246 -3.05 9.13 -26.95
CA VAL A 246 -3.13 7.86 -26.21
C VAL A 246 -4.57 7.32 -26.23
N GLU A 247 -5.57 8.16 -25.99
CA GLU A 247 -6.99 7.75 -26.06
C GLU A 247 -7.38 7.20 -27.43
N HIS A 248 -6.91 7.85 -28.51
CA HIS A 248 -7.16 7.38 -29.88
C HIS A 248 -6.43 6.06 -30.16
N GLN A 249 -5.18 5.92 -29.71
CA GLN A 249 -4.39 4.69 -29.87
C GLN A 249 -5.08 3.49 -29.21
N PHE A 250 -5.68 3.70 -28.04
CA PHE A 250 -6.29 2.64 -27.24
C PHE A 250 -7.83 2.63 -27.29
N ILE A 251 -8.43 3.25 -28.32
CA ILE A 251 -9.89 3.41 -28.41
C ILE A 251 -10.64 2.08 -28.59
N TYR A 252 -9.93 1.02 -28.97
CA TYR A 252 -10.46 -0.33 -29.06
C TYR A 252 -10.79 -0.91 -27.67
N LEU A 253 -10.18 -0.39 -26.59
CA LEU A 253 -10.51 -0.77 -25.21
C LEU A 253 -11.85 -0.14 -24.79
N PRO A 254 -12.84 -0.93 -24.34
CA PRO A 254 -14.17 -0.44 -23.97
C PRO A 254 -14.15 0.69 -22.93
N GLU A 255 -13.35 0.55 -21.87
CA GLU A 255 -13.30 1.48 -20.73
C GLU A 255 -12.69 2.83 -21.16
N ILE A 256 -11.67 2.80 -22.01
CA ILE A 256 -11.05 4.01 -22.57
C ILE A 256 -12.03 4.74 -23.49
N ARG A 257 -12.74 3.99 -24.35
CA ARG A 257 -13.77 4.54 -25.23
C ARG A 257 -14.90 5.17 -24.45
N GLN A 258 -15.38 4.50 -23.40
CA GLN A 258 -16.44 5.01 -22.53
C GLN A 258 -16.02 6.34 -21.89
N SER A 259 -14.84 6.40 -21.27
CA SER A 259 -14.34 7.62 -20.64
C SER A 259 -14.20 8.79 -21.62
N LEU A 260 -13.77 8.54 -22.86
CA LEU A 260 -13.69 9.58 -23.89
C LEU A 260 -15.08 10.08 -24.29
N VAL A 261 -16.03 9.16 -24.49
CA VAL A 261 -17.41 9.47 -24.88
C VAL A 261 -18.13 10.27 -23.79
N GLU A 262 -17.99 9.88 -22.53
CA GLU A 262 -18.56 10.61 -21.38
C GLU A 262 -18.06 12.06 -21.36
N ARG A 263 -16.75 12.26 -21.53
CA ARG A 263 -16.15 13.61 -21.58
C ARG A 263 -16.62 14.45 -22.77
N MET A 264 -16.89 13.81 -23.90
CA MET A 264 -17.49 14.49 -25.07
C MET A 264 -18.95 14.86 -24.83
N ILE A 265 -19.71 13.99 -24.16
CA ILE A 265 -21.08 14.26 -23.75
C ILE A 265 -21.11 15.44 -22.76
N ASP A 266 -20.24 15.43 -21.75
CA ASP A 266 -20.14 16.48 -20.74
C ASP A 266 -19.79 17.85 -21.34
N SER A 267 -19.04 17.87 -22.43
CA SER A 267 -18.71 19.10 -23.18
C SER A 267 -19.73 19.48 -24.26
N GLY A 268 -20.85 18.75 -24.36
CA GLY A 268 -21.91 18.98 -25.34
C GLY A 268 -21.56 18.59 -26.78
N ALA A 269 -20.46 17.85 -26.98
CA ALA A 269 -19.95 17.43 -28.29
C ALA A 269 -20.57 16.09 -28.74
N TYR A 270 -21.91 16.00 -28.77
CA TYR A 270 -22.64 14.75 -29.05
C TYR A 270 -22.29 14.12 -30.40
N ASP A 271 -22.11 14.92 -31.45
CA ASP A 271 -21.76 14.42 -32.78
C ASP A 271 -20.38 13.72 -32.78
N LYS A 272 -19.42 14.31 -32.05
CA LYS A 272 -18.08 13.72 -31.87
C LYS A 272 -18.13 12.46 -31.01
N ALA A 273 -18.95 12.45 -29.96
CA ALA A 273 -19.15 11.27 -29.13
C ALA A 273 -19.67 10.08 -29.97
N ALA A 274 -20.66 10.33 -30.85
CA ALA A 274 -21.21 9.32 -31.76
C ALA A 274 -20.19 8.85 -32.82
N GLU A 275 -19.27 9.72 -33.26
CA GLU A 275 -18.16 9.35 -34.13
C GLU A 275 -17.15 8.45 -33.41
N VAL A 276 -16.72 8.84 -32.20
CA VAL A 276 -15.79 8.05 -31.38
C VAL A 276 -16.34 6.66 -31.10
N LEU A 277 -17.62 6.53 -30.77
CA LEU A 277 -18.25 5.22 -30.57
C LEU A 277 -18.16 4.34 -31.82
N ARG A 278 -18.48 4.88 -32.99
CA ARG A 278 -18.42 4.14 -34.26
C ARG A 278 -16.99 3.74 -34.60
N ASN A 279 -16.03 4.65 -34.48
CA ASN A 279 -14.64 4.39 -34.79
C ASN A 279 -14.05 3.35 -33.82
N GLY A 280 -14.29 3.51 -32.52
CA GLY A 280 -13.82 2.57 -31.51
C GLY A 280 -14.39 1.16 -31.68
N LEU A 281 -15.67 1.02 -32.05
CA LEU A 281 -16.26 -0.28 -32.35
C LEU A 281 -15.61 -0.95 -33.56
N SER A 282 -15.30 -0.17 -34.60
CA SER A 282 -14.57 -0.67 -35.78
C SER A 282 -13.18 -1.17 -35.41
N GLU A 283 -12.42 -0.42 -34.61
CA GLU A 283 -11.08 -0.82 -34.15
C GLU A 283 -11.11 -2.07 -33.27
N ALA A 284 -12.08 -2.19 -32.35
CA ALA A 284 -12.25 -3.39 -31.53
C ALA A 284 -12.50 -4.63 -32.39
N GLN A 285 -13.36 -4.53 -33.41
CA GLN A 285 -13.61 -5.64 -34.34
C GLN A 285 -12.38 -6.04 -35.15
N ILE A 286 -11.46 -5.11 -35.42
CA ILE A 286 -10.18 -5.40 -36.09
C ILE A 286 -9.26 -6.15 -35.13
N GLN A 287 -9.17 -5.73 -33.87
CA GLN A 287 -8.31 -6.35 -32.85
C GLN A 287 -8.79 -7.73 -32.37
N GLU A 288 -10.10 -8.00 -32.41
CA GLU A 288 -10.65 -9.34 -32.10
C GLU A 288 -10.41 -10.38 -33.21
N LYS A 289 -10.36 -9.97 -34.48
CA LYS A 289 -10.18 -10.89 -35.63
C LYS A 289 -8.87 -11.72 -35.60
N PRO A 290 -7.71 -11.17 -35.19
CA PRO A 290 -6.48 -11.93 -35.00
C PRO A 290 -6.62 -13.16 -34.08
N LEU A 291 -7.51 -13.11 -33.08
CA LEU A 291 -7.69 -14.19 -32.09
C LEU A 291 -8.55 -15.36 -32.63
N LEU A 292 -9.26 -15.18 -33.74
CA LEU A 292 -10.16 -16.17 -34.32
C LEU A 292 -9.56 -16.97 -35.49
N VAL A 293 -8.39 -16.56 -36.01
CA VAL A 293 -7.73 -17.23 -37.17
C VAL A 293 -6.67 -18.26 -36.72
N GLY A 294 -6.44 -18.40 -35.41
CA GLY A 294 -5.57 -19.41 -34.80
C GLY A 294 -6.32 -20.49 -34.03
N LYS A 295 -7.14 -21.30 -34.71
CA LYS A 295 -7.59 -22.62 -34.22
C LYS A 295 -7.51 -23.65 -35.34
#